data_AF-A0A261FJM1-F1
#
_entry.id   AF-A0A261FJM1-F1
#
_cell.length_a   1.000
_cell.length_b   1.000
_cell.length_c   1.000
_cell.angle_alpha   90.00
_cell.angle_beta   90.00
_cell.angle_gamma   90.00
#
_symmetry.space_group_name_H-M   'P 1'
#
loop_
_entity.id
_entity.type
_entity.pdbx_description
1 polymer ?
#
loop_
_entity_poly.entity_id
_entity_poly.type
_entity_poly.pdbx_seq_one_letter_code
_entity_poly.pdbx_strand_id
1 'polypeptide(L)'
;MDTEKTDTIICESCGNPHPSEDMRKCDDCGNECCDDCLYRCERCLDILCRDCVETCQRCGAVYCDDCIEWDDIEEETVCEDCLNRGVDPDYRDPYADTPHATDAYTFGIEIEIDGPHDPRPLRDSGLIAGWKSDPSLCERGMEYQTQPLPWNTETLTGIERLIGQIEQGGCGECSGGHIHIRRTERQTPARWYHALTGIDGEQAARLNMRHLTEDRWCALRHNAYHGKCTAVNADHTDTIELRTFGAWDEHTVHSLIPALTWLHAMWRFLQHHPVGTLKERDIRRMSRVQADQAIGPIPTIRQTIIKAKKEHR
;
A
#
# COMPACT_ATOMS: atom_id res chain seq x y z
N MET A 1 35.83 -34.19 -53.68
CA MET A 1 34.90 -34.07 -52.54
C MET A 1 35.77 -33.76 -51.36
N ASP A 2 35.96 -32.47 -51.08
CA ASP A 2 36.55 -32.04 -49.82
C ASP A 2 35.57 -32.40 -48.72
N THR A 3 35.99 -33.28 -47.82
CA THR A 3 35.30 -33.52 -46.56
C THR A 3 35.48 -32.25 -45.72
N GLU A 4 34.47 -31.39 -45.66
CA GLU A 4 34.38 -30.34 -44.65
C GLU A 4 34.60 -31.00 -43.28
N LYS A 5 35.73 -30.71 -42.66
CA LYS A 5 35.91 -30.99 -41.24
C LYS A 5 35.02 -29.99 -40.52
N THR A 6 33.85 -30.42 -40.07
CA THR A 6 33.08 -29.72 -39.06
C THR A 6 33.92 -29.70 -37.79
N ASP A 7 34.48 -28.54 -37.45
CA ASP A 7 35.17 -28.35 -36.18
C ASP A 7 34.17 -28.55 -35.04
N THR A 8 34.48 -29.50 -34.16
CA THR A 8 33.65 -29.87 -33.00
C THR A 8 34.22 -29.26 -31.73
N ILE A 9 33.35 -28.66 -30.92
CA ILE A 9 33.67 -28.07 -29.62
C ILE A 9 32.98 -28.91 -28.53
N ILE A 10 33.62 -29.07 -27.37
CA ILE A 10 33.02 -29.78 -26.23
C ILE A 10 32.13 -28.79 -25.49
N CYS A 11 30.84 -29.09 -25.36
CA CYS A 11 29.90 -28.28 -24.59
C CYS A 11 30.27 -28.28 -23.11
N GLU A 12 30.43 -27.10 -22.54
CA GLU A 12 30.89 -26.95 -21.15
C GLU A 12 29.83 -27.36 -20.11
N SER A 13 28.54 -27.45 -20.49
CA SER A 13 27.47 -27.90 -19.59
C SER A 13 27.21 -29.42 -19.62
N CYS A 14 27.25 -30.07 -20.79
CA CYS A 14 26.94 -31.51 -20.91
C CYS A 14 28.18 -32.39 -21.15
N GLY A 15 29.32 -31.81 -21.48
CA GLY A 15 30.58 -32.51 -21.75
C GLY A 15 30.63 -33.27 -23.08
N ASN A 16 29.60 -33.13 -23.94
CA ASN A 16 29.53 -33.82 -25.23
C ASN A 16 30.11 -32.94 -26.35
N PRO A 17 30.69 -33.54 -27.41
CA PRO A 17 31.14 -32.80 -28.59
C PRO A 17 29.96 -32.41 -29.48
N HIS A 18 29.92 -31.16 -29.92
CA HIS A 18 28.92 -30.60 -30.83
C HIS A 18 29.59 -29.83 -31.98
N PRO A 19 28.94 -29.68 -33.15
CA PRO A 19 29.41 -28.79 -34.21
C PRO A 19 29.55 -27.35 -33.70
N SER A 20 30.62 -26.66 -34.10
CA SER A 20 30.86 -25.26 -33.67
C SER A 20 29.74 -24.27 -34.02
N GLU A 21 28.93 -24.55 -35.04
CA GLU A 21 27.77 -23.72 -35.42
C GLU A 21 26.57 -23.85 -34.46
N ASP A 22 26.50 -24.95 -33.69
CA ASP A 22 25.44 -25.20 -32.69
C ASP A 22 25.84 -24.69 -31.29
N MET A 23 26.96 -23.96 -31.21
CA MET A 23 27.53 -23.47 -29.95
C MET A 23 27.28 -21.98 -29.78
N ARG A 24 26.83 -21.59 -28.59
CA ARG A 24 26.67 -20.19 -28.20
C ARG A 24 27.24 -19.96 -26.81
N LYS A 25 27.57 -18.71 -26.52
CA LYS A 25 28.12 -18.32 -25.22
C LYS A 25 27.01 -18.00 -24.24
N CYS A 26 27.21 -18.40 -22.99
CA CYS A 26 26.46 -17.89 -21.85
C CYS A 26 26.79 -16.40 -21.67
N ASP A 27 25.76 -15.56 -21.58
CA ASP A 27 25.91 -14.11 -21.40
C ASP A 27 26.44 -13.74 -20.01
N ASP A 28 26.27 -14.63 -19.02
CA ASP A 28 26.74 -14.44 -17.64
C ASP A 28 28.19 -14.92 -17.44
N CYS A 29 28.44 -16.23 -17.57
CA CYS A 29 29.77 -16.80 -17.31
C CYS A 29 30.69 -16.91 -18.54
N GLY A 30 30.17 -16.69 -19.76
CA GLY A 30 30.95 -16.79 -21.00
C GLY A 30 31.20 -18.20 -21.54
N ASN A 31 30.73 -19.24 -20.84
CA ASN A 31 30.91 -20.64 -21.24
C ASN A 31 30.27 -20.93 -22.61
N GLU A 32 30.93 -21.74 -23.44
CA GLU A 32 30.41 -22.21 -24.73
C GLU A 32 29.57 -23.49 -24.54
N CYS A 33 28.29 -23.37 -24.82
CA CYS A 33 27.29 -24.42 -24.62
C CYS A 33 26.54 -24.71 -25.92
N CYS A 34 26.10 -25.96 -26.08
CA CYS A 34 25.20 -26.31 -27.17
C CYS A 34 23.79 -25.79 -26.90
N ASP A 35 23.00 -25.64 -27.97
CA ASP A 35 21.63 -25.13 -27.92
C ASP A 35 20.71 -25.81 -26.89
N ASP A 36 20.85 -27.13 -26.68
CA ASP A 36 20.04 -27.89 -25.71
C ASP A 36 20.43 -27.61 -24.25
N CYS A 37 21.60 -27.02 -24.02
CA CYS A 37 22.11 -26.67 -22.69
C CYS A 37 21.96 -25.18 -22.38
N LEU A 38 21.33 -24.43 -23.28
CA LEU A 38 21.09 -23.01 -23.15
C LEU A 38 19.64 -22.74 -22.82
N TYR A 39 19.46 -21.80 -21.91
CA TYR A 39 18.17 -21.32 -21.44
C TYR A 39 18.09 -19.82 -21.70
N ARG A 40 16.88 -19.28 -21.68
CA ARG A 40 16.66 -17.85 -21.80
C ARG A 40 16.07 -17.35 -20.50
N CYS A 41 16.65 -16.32 -19.91
CA CYS A 41 16.05 -15.61 -18.78
C CYS A 41 14.71 -15.01 -19.22
N GLU A 42 13.62 -15.27 -18.48
CA GLU A 42 12.29 -14.75 -18.83
C GLU A 42 12.18 -13.22 -18.69
N ARG A 43 13.08 -12.57 -17.94
CA ARG A 43 13.07 -11.12 -17.70
C ARG A 43 14.00 -10.35 -18.65
N CYS A 44 15.32 -10.55 -18.55
CA CYS A 44 16.30 -9.81 -19.35
C CYS A 44 16.54 -10.40 -20.74
N LEU A 45 16.05 -11.62 -21.00
CA LEU A 45 16.23 -12.37 -22.24
C LEU A 45 17.66 -12.86 -22.52
N ASP A 46 18.57 -12.74 -21.55
CA ASP A 46 19.93 -13.26 -21.62
C ASP A 46 19.94 -14.78 -21.83
N ILE A 47 20.95 -15.25 -22.55
CA ILE A 47 21.20 -16.65 -22.86
C ILE A 47 22.12 -17.24 -21.80
N LEU A 48 21.63 -18.23 -21.05
CA LEU A 48 22.28 -18.75 -19.86
C LEU A 48 22.60 -20.23 -20.03
N CYS A 49 23.77 -20.66 -19.55
CA CYS A 49 24.05 -22.07 -19.41
C CYS A 49 23.33 -22.66 -18.18
N ARG A 50 23.32 -23.99 -18.07
CA ARG A 50 22.68 -24.71 -16.96
C ARG A 50 23.16 -24.28 -15.56
N ASP A 51 24.40 -23.82 -15.43
CA ASP A 51 24.97 -23.46 -14.13
C ASP A 51 24.67 -22.00 -13.74
N CYS A 52 24.18 -21.18 -14.68
CA CYS A 52 23.84 -19.77 -14.47
C CYS A 52 22.31 -19.53 -14.43
N VAL A 53 21.52 -20.59 -14.40
CA VAL A 53 20.06 -20.49 -14.30
C VAL A 53 19.58 -20.78 -12.90
N GLU A 54 18.67 -19.93 -12.44
CA GLU A 54 17.85 -20.15 -11.27
C GLU A 54 16.39 -20.32 -11.70
N THR A 55 15.63 -21.09 -10.92
CA THR A 55 14.22 -21.35 -11.22
C THR A 55 13.34 -20.73 -10.15
N CYS A 56 12.37 -19.92 -10.56
CA CYS A 56 11.34 -19.40 -9.65
C CYS A 56 10.55 -20.58 -9.08
N GLN A 57 10.61 -20.77 -7.77
CA GLN A 57 9.98 -21.92 -7.09
C GLN A 57 8.44 -21.86 -7.15
N ARG A 58 7.86 -20.69 -7.45
CA ARG A 58 6.40 -20.50 -7.56
C ARG A 58 5.83 -20.74 -8.94
N CYS A 59 6.51 -20.31 -10.01
CA CYS A 59 5.99 -20.44 -11.38
C CYS A 59 6.81 -21.37 -12.28
N GLY A 60 7.98 -21.84 -11.82
CA GLY A 60 8.86 -22.73 -12.57
C GLY A 60 9.60 -22.08 -13.74
N ALA A 61 9.48 -20.77 -13.91
CA ALA A 61 10.19 -20.01 -14.94
C ALA A 61 11.68 -19.83 -14.62
N VAL A 62 12.49 -19.68 -15.66
CA VAL A 62 13.95 -19.62 -15.60
C VAL A 62 14.45 -18.17 -15.63
N TYR A 63 15.38 -17.84 -14.74
CA TYR A 63 15.97 -16.52 -14.58
C TYR A 63 17.49 -16.62 -14.38
N CYS A 64 18.22 -15.53 -14.61
CA CYS A 64 19.58 -15.38 -14.07
C CYS A 64 19.51 -14.97 -12.58
N ASP A 65 20.64 -15.07 -11.88
CA ASP A 65 20.80 -14.65 -10.49
C ASP A 65 20.36 -13.19 -10.27
N ASP A 66 20.72 -12.29 -11.20
CA ASP A 66 20.33 -10.87 -11.14
C ASP A 66 18.82 -10.60 -11.34
N CYS A 67 18.07 -11.56 -11.88
CA CYS A 67 16.65 -11.41 -12.21
C CYS A 67 15.72 -12.21 -11.30
N ILE A 68 16.26 -12.93 -10.31
CA ILE A 68 15.51 -13.70 -9.33
C ILE A 68 15.81 -13.14 -7.93
N GLU A 69 14.84 -13.25 -7.03
CA GLU A 69 14.92 -12.68 -5.68
C GLU A 69 14.69 -13.78 -4.65
N TRP A 70 15.24 -13.63 -3.46
CA TRP A 70 14.92 -14.49 -2.32
C TRP A 70 13.75 -13.90 -1.54
N ASP A 71 12.64 -14.63 -1.45
CA ASP A 71 11.52 -14.27 -0.57
C ASP A 71 11.86 -14.68 0.86
N ASP A 72 12.30 -13.70 1.67
CA ASP A 72 12.63 -13.89 3.09
C ASP A 72 11.45 -14.39 3.94
N ILE A 73 10.21 -14.31 3.44
CA ILE A 73 9.01 -14.64 4.20
C ILE A 73 8.64 -16.11 3.99
N GLU A 74 8.57 -16.55 2.74
CA GLU A 74 8.26 -17.94 2.40
C GLU A 74 9.51 -18.82 2.28
N GLU A 75 10.70 -18.23 2.41
CA GLU A 75 12.01 -18.89 2.28
C GLU A 75 12.17 -19.59 0.92
N GLU A 76 11.81 -18.88 -0.16
CA GLU A 76 11.81 -19.39 -1.54
C GLU A 76 12.48 -18.41 -2.52
N THR A 77 13.21 -18.93 -3.51
CA THR A 77 13.69 -18.15 -4.65
C THR A 77 12.56 -17.91 -5.65
N VAL A 78 12.22 -16.65 -5.91
CA VAL A 78 11.06 -16.24 -6.69
C VAL A 78 11.40 -15.13 -7.68
N CYS A 79 10.72 -15.09 -8.82
CA CYS A 79 10.88 -13.97 -9.76
C CYS A 79 10.17 -12.71 -9.27
N GLU A 80 10.54 -11.54 -9.81
CA GLU A 80 9.91 -10.25 -9.49
C GLU A 80 8.37 -10.32 -9.60
N ASP A 81 7.83 -10.92 -10.65
CA ASP A 81 6.37 -11.05 -10.80
C ASP A 81 5.76 -11.91 -9.70
N CYS A 82 6.45 -12.95 -9.24
CA CYS A 82 5.97 -13.83 -8.16
C CYS A 82 6.22 -13.26 -6.76
N LEU A 83 7.18 -12.35 -6.62
CA LEU A 83 7.45 -11.57 -5.42
C LEU A 83 6.43 -10.43 -5.30
N ASN A 84 6.20 -9.71 -6.39
CA ASN A 84 5.23 -8.62 -6.53
C ASN A 84 3.80 -9.14 -6.75
N ARG A 85 3.61 -10.46 -6.83
CA ARG A 85 2.32 -11.14 -6.57
C ARG A 85 2.00 -11.08 -5.08
N GLY A 86 1.87 -9.85 -4.62
CA GLY A 86 0.85 -9.52 -3.68
C GLY A 86 -0.50 -10.16 -4.05
N VAL A 87 -1.34 -10.42 -3.05
CA VAL A 87 -2.69 -10.88 -3.36
C VAL A 87 -3.46 -9.67 -3.87
N ASP A 88 -3.89 -9.72 -5.14
CA ASP A 88 -4.82 -8.75 -5.70
C ASP A 88 -5.98 -8.56 -4.71
N PRO A 89 -6.31 -7.31 -4.30
CA PRO A 89 -7.30 -7.10 -3.28
C PRO A 89 -8.63 -7.77 -3.62
N ASP A 90 -9.01 -8.79 -2.85
CA ASP A 90 -10.33 -9.43 -2.96
C ASP A 90 -11.30 -8.69 -2.03
N TYR A 91 -11.88 -7.62 -2.57
CA TYR A 91 -12.79 -6.75 -1.84
C TYR A 91 -14.15 -7.42 -1.62
N ARG A 92 -14.52 -7.55 -0.36
CA ARG A 92 -15.83 -8.02 0.09
C ARG A 92 -16.70 -6.81 0.41
N ASP A 93 -17.86 -6.71 -0.25
CA ASP A 93 -18.84 -5.69 0.09
C ASP A 93 -19.42 -6.00 1.49
N PRO A 94 -19.15 -5.17 2.52
CA PRO A 94 -19.66 -5.40 3.87
C PRO A 94 -21.19 -5.33 3.95
N TYR A 95 -21.86 -4.90 2.88
CA TYR A 95 -23.30 -4.75 2.80
C TYR A 95 -23.95 -5.56 1.66
N ALA A 96 -23.27 -6.56 1.10
CA ALA A 96 -23.77 -7.38 -0.02
C ALA A 96 -25.21 -7.87 0.16
N ASP A 97 -25.62 -8.15 1.40
CA ASP A 97 -26.96 -8.67 1.75
C ASP A 97 -27.90 -7.61 2.35
N THR A 98 -27.52 -6.33 2.36
CA THR A 98 -28.32 -5.26 2.96
C THR A 98 -29.04 -4.45 1.88
N PRO A 99 -30.38 -4.57 1.77
CA PRO A 99 -31.15 -3.76 0.83
C PRO A 99 -30.92 -2.26 1.08
N HIS A 100 -30.70 -1.49 0.01
CA HIS A 100 -30.51 -0.03 0.04
C HIS A 100 -29.24 0.48 0.73
N ALA A 101 -28.20 -0.36 0.89
CA ALA A 101 -26.91 0.06 1.44
C ALA A 101 -26.03 0.86 0.47
N THR A 102 -26.55 1.27 -0.69
CA THR A 102 -25.80 2.02 -1.72
C THR A 102 -25.21 3.34 -1.21
N ASP A 103 -25.83 3.93 -0.19
CA ASP A 103 -25.40 5.15 0.50
C ASP A 103 -24.85 4.90 1.91
N ALA A 104 -24.48 3.66 2.27
CA ALA A 104 -23.87 3.38 3.56
C ALA A 104 -22.39 3.80 3.56
N TYR A 105 -21.92 4.44 4.64
CA TYR A 105 -20.52 4.87 4.73
C TYR A 105 -19.60 3.65 4.95
N THR A 106 -18.61 3.50 4.07
CA THR A 106 -17.45 2.63 4.27
C THR A 106 -16.17 3.45 4.18
N PHE A 107 -15.13 2.94 4.81
CA PHE A 107 -13.77 3.43 4.67
C PHE A 107 -12.81 2.27 4.40
N GLY A 108 -11.66 2.54 3.82
CA GLY A 108 -10.54 1.61 3.71
C GLY A 108 -9.26 2.33 4.09
N ILE A 109 -8.26 1.59 4.54
CA ILE A 109 -6.95 2.12 4.90
C ILE A 109 -5.92 1.40 4.03
N GLU A 110 -5.04 2.19 3.42
CA GLU A 110 -3.79 1.70 2.87
C GLU A 110 -2.72 1.90 3.94
N ILE A 111 -2.06 0.79 4.30
CA ILE A 111 -1.03 0.73 5.33
C ILE A 111 0.29 0.47 4.60
N GLU A 112 1.15 1.47 4.54
CA GLU A 112 2.49 1.34 4.00
C GLU A 112 3.48 1.11 5.15
N ILE A 113 4.28 0.06 5.06
CA ILE A 113 5.33 -0.28 6.04
C ILE A 113 6.66 -0.29 5.33
N ASP A 114 7.56 0.57 5.78
CA ASP A 114 8.92 0.64 5.29
C ASP A 114 9.73 -0.57 5.71
N GLY A 115 10.49 -1.14 4.79
CA GLY A 115 11.48 -2.15 5.13
C GLY A 115 10.91 -3.49 5.66
N PRO A 116 11.81 -4.37 6.13
CA PRO A 116 11.44 -5.70 6.62
C PRO A 116 10.58 -5.63 7.89
N HIS A 117 9.53 -6.45 7.95
CA HIS A 117 8.63 -6.58 9.10
C HIS A 117 7.96 -7.97 9.09
N ASP A 118 7.35 -8.41 10.20
CA ASP A 118 6.54 -9.64 10.22
C ASP A 118 5.20 -9.39 9.50
N PRO A 119 4.96 -10.00 8.33
CA PRO A 119 3.76 -9.73 7.53
C PRO A 119 2.54 -10.52 8.02
N ARG A 120 2.73 -11.58 8.82
CA ARG A 120 1.69 -12.56 9.17
C ARG A 120 0.49 -11.91 9.88
N PRO A 121 0.66 -11.02 10.88
CA PRO A 121 -0.48 -10.39 11.54
C PRO A 121 -1.40 -9.62 10.59
N LEU A 122 -0.85 -9.03 9.51
CA LEU A 122 -1.61 -8.31 8.50
C LEU A 122 -2.22 -9.28 7.48
N ARG A 123 -1.44 -10.22 6.94
CA ARG A 123 -1.91 -11.19 5.94
C ARG A 123 -3.01 -12.10 6.46
N ASP A 124 -2.92 -12.52 7.72
CA ASP A 124 -3.91 -13.40 8.36
C ASP A 124 -5.14 -12.63 8.88
N SER A 125 -5.10 -11.30 8.85
CA SER A 125 -6.19 -10.47 9.34
C SER A 125 -7.37 -10.49 8.37
N GLY A 126 -8.56 -10.83 8.89
CA GLY A 126 -9.80 -10.70 8.14
C GLY A 126 -10.18 -9.27 7.75
N LEU A 127 -9.43 -8.26 8.20
CA LEU A 127 -9.59 -6.85 7.80
C LEU A 127 -8.79 -6.48 6.55
N ILE A 128 -7.78 -7.26 6.16
CA ILE A 128 -6.96 -7.02 4.97
C ILE A 128 -7.58 -7.73 3.77
N ALA A 129 -7.55 -7.08 2.61
CA ALA A 129 -8.08 -7.57 1.33
C ALA A 129 -6.97 -8.02 0.38
N GLY A 130 -5.83 -7.35 0.45
CA GLY A 130 -4.67 -7.62 -0.38
C GLY A 130 -3.46 -6.88 0.14
N TRP A 131 -2.31 -7.20 -0.42
CA TRP A 131 -1.03 -6.60 -0.10
C TRP A 131 -0.12 -6.74 -1.30
N LYS A 132 0.91 -5.92 -1.43
CA LYS A 132 1.94 -6.01 -2.47
C LYS A 132 3.22 -5.34 -2.00
N SER A 133 4.34 -5.66 -2.61
CA SER A 133 5.55 -4.84 -2.50
C SER A 133 5.28 -3.47 -3.14
N ASP A 134 5.79 -2.41 -2.53
CA ASP A 134 5.75 -1.07 -3.12
C ASP A 134 7.16 -0.52 -3.33
N PRO A 135 7.59 -0.34 -4.59
CA PRO A 135 8.89 0.25 -4.91
C PRO A 135 9.09 1.69 -4.41
N SER A 136 8.06 2.40 -3.95
CA SER A 136 8.28 3.70 -3.27
C SER A 136 8.91 3.54 -1.90
N LEU A 137 8.76 2.38 -1.26
CA LEU A 137 9.13 2.15 0.11
C LEU A 137 10.60 1.72 0.23
N CYS A 138 11.13 1.77 1.45
CA CYS A 138 12.45 1.22 1.75
C CYS A 138 12.50 -0.29 1.40
N GLU A 139 13.67 -0.83 1.04
CA GLU A 139 13.87 -2.22 0.56
C GLU A 139 13.11 -3.26 1.40
N ARG A 140 12.32 -4.12 0.74
CA ARG A 140 11.37 -5.08 1.37
C ARG A 140 10.15 -4.44 2.07
N GLY A 141 9.86 -3.18 1.78
CA GLY A 141 8.65 -2.50 2.21
C GLY A 141 7.40 -3.01 1.48
N MET A 142 6.26 -2.96 2.18
CA MET A 142 4.99 -3.51 1.70
C MET A 142 3.85 -2.51 1.91
N GLU A 143 2.92 -2.53 0.95
CA GLU A 143 1.64 -1.86 1.02
C GLU A 143 0.56 -2.92 1.31
N TYR A 144 -0.29 -2.65 2.31
CA TYR A 144 -1.43 -3.49 2.67
C TYR A 144 -2.73 -2.71 2.52
N GLN A 145 -3.72 -3.33 1.90
CA GLN A 145 -5.01 -2.72 1.64
C GLN A 145 -6.10 -3.39 2.46
N THR A 146 -6.83 -2.61 3.26
CA THR A 146 -7.98 -3.17 3.98
C THR A 146 -9.13 -3.53 3.04
N GLN A 147 -10.04 -4.38 3.53
CA GLN A 147 -11.40 -4.47 3.01
C GLN A 147 -12.11 -3.11 3.06
N PRO A 148 -13.21 -2.90 2.32
CA PRO A 148 -14.15 -1.83 2.61
C PRO A 148 -14.77 -2.08 3.99
N LEU A 149 -14.41 -1.26 4.95
CA LEU A 149 -14.76 -1.41 6.36
C LEU A 149 -16.04 -0.63 6.70
N PRO A 150 -17.02 -1.26 7.37
CA PRO A 150 -18.22 -0.57 7.85
C PRO A 150 -17.91 0.28 9.08
N TRP A 151 -18.68 1.36 9.28
CA TRP A 151 -18.58 2.17 10.49
C TRP A 151 -19.29 1.52 11.68
N ASN A 152 -18.57 0.71 12.45
CA ASN A 152 -19.05 0.15 13.72
C ASN A 152 -17.90 -0.04 14.73
N THR A 153 -18.25 -0.24 16.00
CA THR A 153 -17.27 -0.37 17.10
C THR A 153 -16.30 -1.53 16.90
N GLU A 154 -16.78 -2.69 16.47
CA GLU A 154 -15.94 -3.88 16.27
C GLU A 154 -14.85 -3.62 15.22
N THR A 155 -15.24 -3.02 14.11
CA THR A 155 -14.33 -2.68 13.02
C THR A 155 -13.31 -1.63 13.43
N LEU A 156 -13.75 -0.57 14.12
CA LEU A 156 -12.89 0.49 14.62
C LEU A 156 -11.86 -0.02 15.64
N THR A 157 -12.30 -0.82 16.61
CA THR A 157 -11.39 -1.44 17.59
C THR A 157 -10.45 -2.46 16.93
N GLY A 158 -10.95 -3.22 15.95
CA GLY A 158 -10.17 -4.20 15.22
C GLY A 158 -9.02 -3.55 14.44
N ILE A 159 -9.30 -2.49 13.69
CA ILE A 159 -8.29 -1.80 12.87
C ILE A 159 -7.31 -1.00 13.73
N GLU A 160 -7.79 -0.33 14.79
CA GLU A 160 -6.92 0.35 15.76
C GLU A 160 -5.94 -0.63 16.42
N ARG A 161 -6.42 -1.81 16.84
CA ARG A 161 -5.56 -2.84 17.41
C ARG A 161 -4.55 -3.39 16.40
N LEU A 162 -4.97 -3.63 15.16
CA LEU A 162 -4.10 -4.15 14.10
C LEU A 162 -2.96 -3.17 13.81
N ILE A 163 -3.30 -1.89 13.60
CA ILE A 163 -2.33 -0.83 13.32
C ILE A 163 -1.43 -0.58 14.54
N GLY A 164 -1.96 -0.64 15.76
CA GLY A 164 -1.19 -0.46 16.99
C GLY A 164 -0.17 -1.57 17.27
N GLN A 165 -0.13 -2.63 16.47
CA GLN A 165 0.86 -3.71 16.54
C GLN A 165 1.94 -3.59 15.46
N ILE A 166 1.85 -2.60 14.58
CA ILE A 166 2.82 -2.36 13.53
C ILE A 166 3.95 -1.54 14.12
N GLU A 167 5.11 -2.16 14.24
CA GLU A 167 6.36 -1.48 14.58
C GLU A 167 6.79 -0.59 13.40
N GLN A 168 7.41 0.55 13.70
CA GLN A 168 7.99 1.39 12.65
C GLN A 168 9.12 0.64 11.95
N GLY A 169 8.92 0.30 10.67
CA GLY A 169 9.92 -0.38 9.87
C GLY A 169 10.87 0.56 9.13
N GLY A 170 12.01 0.01 8.72
CA GLY A 170 12.94 0.66 7.78
C GLY A 170 13.38 2.07 8.17
N CYS A 171 13.31 2.98 7.21
CA CYS A 171 13.75 4.37 7.32
C CYS A 171 12.71 5.31 7.96
N GLY A 172 11.44 4.92 8.02
CA GLY A 172 10.34 5.71 8.57
C GLY A 172 9.99 7.00 7.80
N GLU A 173 10.56 7.20 6.61
CA GLU A 173 10.42 8.43 5.82
C GLU A 173 9.70 8.21 4.47
N CYS A 174 9.62 6.98 3.99
CA CYS A 174 9.03 6.69 2.68
C CYS A 174 7.55 6.30 2.80
N SER A 175 7.15 5.74 3.94
CA SER A 175 5.76 5.36 4.25
C SER A 175 4.85 6.57 4.52
N GLY A 176 3.71 6.56 3.85
CA GLY A 176 2.55 7.41 4.05
C GLY A 176 1.36 6.64 4.59
N GLY A 177 0.24 7.33 4.75
CA GLY A 177 -1.03 6.73 5.12
C GLY A 177 -2.12 7.23 4.19
N HIS A 178 -2.90 6.29 3.63
CA HIS A 178 -4.04 6.64 2.80
C HIS A 178 -5.32 6.16 3.46
N ILE A 179 -6.36 7.00 3.40
CA ILE A 179 -7.71 6.58 3.76
C ILE A 179 -8.61 6.76 2.55
N HIS A 180 -9.23 5.66 2.13
CA HIS A 180 -10.26 5.63 1.11
C HIS A 180 -11.61 5.75 1.80
N ILE A 181 -12.48 6.61 1.27
CA ILE A 181 -13.85 6.75 1.75
C ILE A 181 -14.81 6.47 0.59
N ARG A 182 -15.96 5.87 0.88
CA ARG A 182 -16.97 5.59 -0.14
C ARG A 182 -17.35 6.86 -0.90
N ARG A 183 -17.34 6.78 -2.23
CA ARG A 183 -17.80 7.85 -3.11
C ARG A 183 -19.26 7.63 -3.48
N THR A 184 -20.00 8.71 -3.44
CA THR A 184 -21.32 8.81 -4.05
C THR A 184 -21.30 10.03 -4.99
N GLU A 185 -22.39 10.27 -5.71
CA GLU A 185 -22.56 11.48 -6.53
C GLU A 185 -22.37 12.79 -5.72
N ARG A 186 -22.53 12.75 -4.39
CA ARG A 186 -22.41 13.93 -3.51
C ARG A 186 -21.00 14.10 -2.93
N GLN A 187 -20.15 13.10 -3.06
CA GLN A 187 -18.76 13.10 -2.58
C GLN A 187 -17.83 13.51 -3.72
N THR A 188 -17.72 14.81 -3.97
CA THR A 188 -16.82 15.35 -5.00
C THR A 188 -15.44 15.66 -4.40
N PRO A 189 -14.33 15.46 -5.13
CA PRO A 189 -13.00 15.77 -4.62
C PRO A 189 -12.81 17.25 -4.25
N ALA A 190 -13.47 18.18 -4.95
CA ALA A 190 -13.44 19.61 -4.59
C ALA A 190 -13.99 19.90 -3.19
N ARG A 191 -15.04 19.18 -2.76
CA ARG A 191 -15.58 19.30 -1.40
C ARG A 191 -14.58 18.80 -0.35
N TRP A 192 -13.87 17.71 -0.64
CA TRP A 192 -12.83 17.17 0.24
C TRP A 192 -11.59 18.06 0.31
N TYR A 193 -11.21 18.69 -0.82
CA TYR A 193 -10.21 19.77 -0.81
C TYR A 193 -10.60 20.90 0.13
N HIS A 194 -11.86 21.37 0.08
CA HIS A 194 -12.33 22.40 1.00
C HIS A 194 -12.43 21.92 2.45
N ALA A 195 -12.70 20.62 2.69
CA ALA A 195 -12.67 20.05 4.02
C ALA A 195 -11.25 20.08 4.62
N LEU A 196 -10.23 19.65 3.87
CA LEU A 196 -8.83 19.64 4.30
C LEU A 196 -8.25 21.05 4.49
N THR A 197 -8.66 22.03 3.67
CA THR A 197 -8.27 23.43 3.87
C THR A 197 -9.04 24.14 5.00
N GLY A 198 -9.99 23.46 5.64
CA GLY A 198 -10.77 24.00 6.76
C GLY A 198 -10.10 23.84 8.13
N ILE A 199 -9.25 22.82 8.26
CA ILE A 199 -8.52 22.51 9.49
C ILE A 199 -7.17 23.24 9.54
N ASP A 200 -6.70 23.53 10.74
CA ASP A 200 -5.40 24.17 10.96
C ASP A 200 -4.27 23.16 11.25
N GLY A 201 -3.06 23.66 11.49
CA GLY A 201 -1.87 22.84 11.76
C GLY A 201 -1.99 21.96 13.01
N GLU A 202 -2.63 22.45 14.06
CA GLU A 202 -2.81 21.66 15.30
C GLU A 202 -3.81 20.53 15.07
N GLN A 203 -4.93 20.85 14.43
CA GLN A 203 -5.94 19.87 14.07
C GLN A 203 -5.37 18.82 13.11
N ALA A 204 -4.63 19.25 12.09
CA ALA A 204 -3.99 18.36 11.14
C ALA A 204 -3.02 17.41 11.84
N ALA A 205 -2.11 17.92 12.69
CA ALA A 205 -1.18 17.07 13.43
C ALA A 205 -1.91 16.01 14.29
N ARG A 206 -2.99 16.40 14.99
CA ARG A 206 -3.76 15.48 15.84
C ARG A 206 -4.58 14.45 15.05
N LEU A 207 -4.87 14.72 13.79
CA LEU A 207 -5.52 13.78 12.87
C LEU A 207 -4.51 13.02 11.99
N ASN A 208 -3.20 13.14 12.28
CA ASN A 208 -2.11 12.57 11.47
C ASN A 208 -2.08 13.10 10.02
N MET A 209 -2.50 14.34 9.76
CA MET A 209 -2.55 14.92 8.41
C MET A 209 -1.29 15.75 8.07
N ARG A 210 -0.50 15.28 7.10
CA ARG A 210 0.74 15.82 6.55
C ARG A 210 0.55 16.85 5.42
N HIS A 211 -0.65 17.13 4.90
CA HIS A 211 -0.81 18.07 3.77
C HIS A 211 -0.43 19.53 4.07
N LEU A 212 -0.20 19.87 5.35
CA LEU A 212 0.30 21.19 5.76
C LEU A 212 1.83 21.23 5.89
N THR A 213 2.49 20.08 5.90
CA THR A 213 3.94 19.99 5.71
C THR A 213 4.19 19.91 4.21
N GLU A 214 5.15 20.67 3.67
CA GLU A 214 5.45 20.70 2.23
C GLU A 214 5.96 19.32 1.74
N ASP A 215 5.04 18.38 1.56
CA ASP A 215 5.32 17.01 1.13
C ASP A 215 5.07 16.87 -0.37
N ARG A 216 6.13 16.48 -1.10
CA ARG A 216 6.06 16.28 -2.55
C ARG A 216 5.14 15.13 -2.95
N TRP A 217 4.90 14.18 -2.05
CA TRP A 217 4.07 13.00 -2.28
C TRP A 217 2.59 13.26 -1.97
N CYS A 218 2.27 14.38 -1.33
CA CYS A 218 0.91 14.72 -0.92
C CYS A 218 0.54 16.19 -1.20
N ALA A 219 0.59 16.58 -2.48
CA ALA A 219 0.26 17.95 -2.86
C ALA A 219 -1.25 18.20 -2.79
N LEU A 220 -1.69 19.09 -1.90
CA LEU A 220 -3.07 19.56 -1.84
C LEU A 220 -3.32 20.71 -2.83
N ARG A 221 -3.86 20.37 -4.01
CA ARG A 221 -4.11 21.32 -5.10
C ARG A 221 -5.57 21.32 -5.51
N HIS A 222 -6.14 22.51 -5.70
CA HIS A 222 -7.49 22.62 -6.25
C HIS A 222 -7.49 22.26 -7.74
N ASN A 223 -8.51 21.55 -8.22
CA ASN A 223 -8.65 21.07 -9.60
C ASN A 223 -7.56 20.09 -10.10
N ALA A 224 -6.76 19.52 -9.21
CA ALA A 224 -5.85 18.42 -9.53
C ALA A 224 -6.16 17.28 -8.55
N TYR A 225 -6.99 16.32 -9.00
CA TYR A 225 -7.56 15.26 -8.16
C TYR A 225 -7.22 13.85 -8.66
N HIS A 226 -6.08 13.73 -9.33
CA HIS A 226 -5.64 12.52 -10.02
C HIS A 226 -4.14 12.32 -9.81
N GLY A 227 -3.69 11.07 -9.87
CA GLY A 227 -2.28 10.69 -9.79
C GLY A 227 -1.73 10.49 -8.37
N LYS A 228 -0.57 9.83 -8.32
CA LYS A 228 0.08 9.31 -7.10
C LYS A 228 0.48 10.39 -6.08
N CYS A 229 0.74 11.62 -6.52
CA CYS A 229 1.25 12.69 -5.65
C CYS A 229 0.17 13.66 -5.15
N THR A 230 -1.10 13.27 -5.18
CA THR A 230 -2.23 14.16 -4.96
C THR A 230 -2.94 13.85 -3.65
N ALA A 231 -3.08 14.86 -2.79
CA ALA A 231 -3.68 14.72 -1.46
C ALA A 231 -5.15 14.24 -1.46
N VAL A 232 -5.91 14.62 -2.49
CA VAL A 232 -7.30 14.20 -2.71
C VAL A 232 -7.40 13.58 -4.09
N ASN A 233 -7.52 12.26 -4.16
CA ASN A 233 -7.53 11.51 -5.41
C ASN A 233 -8.93 10.92 -5.67
N ALA A 234 -9.38 11.00 -6.92
CA ALA A 234 -10.67 10.54 -7.41
C ALA A 234 -10.55 9.62 -8.64
N ASP A 235 -9.39 8.99 -8.84
CA ASP A 235 -9.09 8.01 -9.90
C ASP A 235 -9.92 6.75 -9.75
N HIS A 236 -10.27 6.37 -8.51
CA HIS A 236 -11.20 5.29 -8.24
C HIS A 236 -12.65 5.77 -8.37
N THR A 237 -13.45 5.01 -9.12
CA THR A 237 -14.87 5.33 -9.38
C THR A 237 -15.69 5.38 -8.08
N ASP A 238 -15.41 4.45 -7.16
CA ASP A 238 -16.24 4.21 -5.98
C ASP A 238 -15.64 4.74 -4.67
N THR A 239 -14.46 5.36 -4.73
CA THR A 239 -13.82 5.97 -3.54
C THR A 239 -13.27 7.37 -3.83
N ILE A 240 -13.18 8.17 -2.77
CA ILE A 240 -12.24 9.29 -2.71
C ILE A 240 -11.10 8.84 -1.82
N GLU A 241 -9.88 8.91 -2.34
CA GLU A 241 -8.67 8.63 -1.59
C GLU A 241 -8.12 9.93 -1.00
N LEU A 242 -7.71 9.87 0.27
CA LEU A 242 -7.05 10.95 0.98
C LEU A 242 -5.66 10.47 1.40
N ARG A 243 -4.63 10.98 0.71
CA ARG A 243 -3.21 10.64 0.94
C ARG A 243 -2.55 11.50 2.02
N THR A 244 -3.35 12.30 2.71
CA THR A 244 -2.83 13.30 3.63
C THR A 244 -2.24 12.70 4.88
N PHE A 245 -2.25 11.38 5.09
CA PHE A 245 -1.84 10.84 6.37
C PHE A 245 -0.37 10.46 6.40
N GLY A 246 0.22 10.55 7.59
CA GLY A 246 1.46 9.82 7.82
C GLY A 246 1.23 8.33 7.92
N ALA A 247 2.33 7.57 7.90
CA ALA A 247 2.33 6.14 8.14
C ALA A 247 1.44 5.76 9.33
N TRP A 248 0.71 4.66 9.19
CA TRP A 248 -0.16 4.12 10.22
C TRP A 248 0.57 3.00 10.97
N ASP A 249 1.04 3.32 12.17
CA ASP A 249 1.86 2.44 13.02
C ASP A 249 1.55 2.63 14.51
N GLU A 250 2.30 1.95 15.39
CA GLU A 250 2.14 2.08 16.84
C GLU A 250 2.30 3.51 17.37
N HIS A 251 3.00 4.39 16.65
CA HIS A 251 3.23 5.77 17.06
C HIS A 251 2.09 6.69 16.61
N THR A 252 1.46 6.44 15.46
CA THR A 252 0.39 7.28 14.91
C THR A 252 -1.03 6.74 15.14
N VAL A 253 -1.17 5.50 15.61
CA VAL A 253 -2.48 4.83 15.83
C VAL A 253 -3.45 5.65 16.69
N HIS A 254 -2.94 6.40 17.67
CA HIS A 254 -3.77 7.24 18.55
C HIS A 254 -4.54 8.35 17.80
N SER A 255 -4.11 8.72 16.59
CA SER A 255 -4.78 9.67 15.71
C SER A 255 -5.78 9.02 14.76
N LEU A 256 -5.79 7.68 14.64
CA LEU A 256 -6.61 6.97 13.68
C LEU A 256 -8.11 7.12 13.94
N ILE A 257 -8.57 6.83 15.15
CA ILE A 257 -10.00 6.96 15.49
C ILE A 257 -10.49 8.41 15.37
N PRO A 258 -9.75 9.43 15.83
CA PRO A 258 -10.05 10.83 15.52
C PRO A 258 -10.15 11.12 14.01
N ALA A 259 -9.19 10.67 13.20
CA ALA A 259 -9.20 10.85 11.75
C ALA A 259 -10.44 10.24 11.10
N LEU A 260 -10.70 8.97 11.40
CA LEU A 260 -11.88 8.23 10.91
C LEU A 260 -13.20 8.88 11.35
N THR A 261 -13.25 9.42 12.57
CA THR A 261 -14.44 10.13 13.11
C THR A 261 -14.70 11.43 12.36
N TRP A 262 -13.66 12.23 12.13
CA TRP A 262 -13.76 13.45 11.32
C TRP A 262 -14.21 13.14 9.90
N LEU A 263 -13.62 12.12 9.26
CA LEU A 263 -13.98 11.67 7.91
C LEU A 263 -15.45 11.26 7.84
N HIS A 264 -15.92 10.43 8.75
CA HIS A 264 -17.31 10.00 8.76
C HIS A 264 -18.27 11.17 8.96
N ALA A 265 -17.98 12.10 9.87
CA ALA A 265 -18.81 13.27 10.11
C ALA A 265 -18.88 14.18 8.87
N MET A 266 -17.74 14.44 8.24
CA MET A 266 -17.67 15.22 7.00
C MET A 266 -18.37 14.53 5.84
N TRP A 267 -18.17 13.22 5.70
CA TRP A 267 -18.84 12.42 4.68
C TRP A 267 -20.36 12.55 4.81
N ARG A 268 -20.91 12.40 6.02
CA ARG A 268 -22.35 12.57 6.29
C ARG A 268 -22.83 13.98 5.97
N PHE A 269 -22.07 15.00 6.38
CA PHE A 269 -22.40 16.38 6.10
C PHE A 269 -22.48 16.65 4.59
N LEU A 270 -21.49 16.20 3.83
CA LEU A 270 -21.46 16.35 2.37
C LEU A 270 -22.56 15.51 1.70
N GLN A 271 -22.82 14.30 2.20
CA GLN A 271 -23.87 13.41 1.70
C GLN A 271 -25.25 14.03 1.90
N HIS A 272 -25.48 14.75 3.00
CA HIS A 272 -26.76 15.39 3.27
C HIS A 272 -27.09 16.51 2.26
N HIS A 273 -26.07 17.19 1.73
CA HIS A 273 -26.25 18.39 0.92
C HIS A 273 -26.01 18.14 -0.58
N PRO A 274 -27.00 18.44 -1.46
CA PRO A 274 -26.82 18.31 -2.91
C PRO A 274 -25.62 19.11 -3.43
N VAL A 275 -24.98 18.64 -4.49
CA VAL A 275 -23.86 19.35 -5.14
C VAL A 275 -24.29 20.77 -5.53
N GLY A 276 -23.41 21.75 -5.28
CA GLY A 276 -23.68 23.18 -5.56
C GLY A 276 -24.43 23.96 -4.47
N THR A 277 -24.94 23.31 -3.42
CA THR A 277 -25.70 23.99 -2.36
C THR A 277 -24.84 24.56 -1.22
N LEU A 278 -23.68 23.94 -0.98
CA LEU A 278 -22.75 24.38 0.06
C LEU A 278 -21.74 25.38 -0.51
N LYS A 279 -21.47 26.45 0.23
CA LYS A 279 -20.34 27.33 -0.07
C LYS A 279 -19.06 26.74 0.52
N GLU A 280 -17.93 27.01 -0.10
CA GLU A 280 -16.59 26.64 0.41
C GLU A 280 -16.41 26.98 1.90
N ARG A 281 -16.80 28.19 2.30
CA ARG A 281 -16.69 28.65 3.70
C ARG A 281 -17.49 27.77 4.67
N ASP A 282 -18.61 27.20 4.24
CA ASP A 282 -19.49 26.40 5.09
C ASP A 282 -18.88 25.00 5.27
N ILE A 283 -18.28 24.44 4.22
CA ILE A 283 -17.51 23.18 4.28
C ILE A 283 -16.31 23.33 5.21
N ARG A 284 -15.51 24.39 5.02
CA ARG A 284 -14.35 24.67 5.87
C ARG A 284 -14.71 24.83 7.34
N ARG A 285 -15.77 25.60 7.62
CA ARG A 285 -16.25 25.82 8.99
C ARG A 285 -16.73 24.52 9.63
N MET A 286 -17.50 23.71 8.90
CA MET A 286 -17.96 22.43 9.40
C MET A 286 -16.77 21.50 9.67
N SER A 287 -15.81 21.42 8.74
CA SER A 287 -14.61 20.61 8.88
C SER A 287 -13.83 20.94 10.16
N ARG A 288 -13.61 22.23 10.42
CA ARG A 288 -12.96 22.69 11.65
C ARG A 288 -13.69 22.24 12.91
N VAL A 289 -15.02 22.43 12.95
CA VAL A 289 -15.83 22.05 14.11
C VAL A 289 -15.83 20.54 14.33
N GLN A 290 -15.93 19.76 13.25
CA GLN A 290 -15.90 18.31 13.34
C GLN A 290 -14.53 17.79 13.74
N ALA A 291 -13.45 18.46 13.34
CA ALA A 291 -12.11 18.11 13.78
C ALA A 291 -11.98 18.29 15.29
N ASP A 292 -12.38 19.44 15.84
CA ASP A 292 -12.37 19.67 17.30
C ASP A 292 -13.17 18.61 18.08
N GLN A 293 -14.33 18.21 17.54
CA GLN A 293 -15.18 17.19 18.15
C GLN A 293 -14.54 15.80 18.11
N ALA A 294 -13.99 15.41 16.96
CA ALA A 294 -13.37 14.10 16.77
C ALA A 294 -12.09 13.93 17.59
N ILE A 295 -11.30 14.99 17.64
CA ILE A 295 -10.04 15.07 18.36
C ILE A 295 -10.26 15.05 19.90
N GLY A 296 -11.38 15.60 20.36
CA GLY A 296 -11.73 15.67 21.77
C GLY A 296 -10.87 16.63 22.60
N PRO A 297 -11.26 16.90 23.86
CA PRO A 297 -10.50 17.78 24.73
C PRO A 297 -9.10 17.21 25.01
N ILE A 298 -8.08 18.06 24.98
CA ILE A 298 -6.75 17.71 25.49
C ILE A 298 -6.92 17.23 26.93
N PRO A 299 -6.41 16.04 27.32
CA PRO A 299 -6.45 15.60 28.71
C PRO A 299 -5.74 16.63 29.59
N THR A 300 -6.51 17.50 30.22
CA THR A 300 -5.96 18.45 31.18
C THR A 300 -5.56 17.63 32.40
N ILE A 301 -4.32 17.80 32.87
CA ILE A 301 -3.70 17.18 34.07
C ILE A 301 -4.64 17.14 35.32
N ARG A 302 -5.70 17.95 35.34
CA ARG A 302 -6.77 17.90 36.33
C ARG A 302 -7.53 16.57 36.43
N GLN A 303 -7.62 15.75 35.38
CA GLN A 303 -8.37 14.49 35.46
C GLN A 303 -7.58 13.38 36.20
N THR A 304 -6.25 13.40 36.15
CA THR A 304 -5.40 12.47 36.92
C THR A 304 -5.49 12.73 38.42
N ILE A 305 -5.62 14.00 38.84
CA ILE A 305 -5.76 14.38 40.26
C ILE A 305 -7.12 13.97 40.85
N ILE A 306 -8.20 13.96 40.05
CA ILE A 306 -9.53 13.56 40.51
C ILE A 306 -9.64 12.03 40.65
N LYS A 307 -8.97 11.27 39.78
CA LYS A 307 -8.93 9.80 39.89
C LYS A 307 -8.08 9.35 41.09
N ALA A 308 -6.92 9.96 41.30
CA ALA A 308 -6.07 9.68 42.47
C ALA A 308 -6.73 10.01 43.82
N LYS A 309 -7.62 11.02 43.88
CA LYS A 309 -8.38 11.33 45.11
C LYS A 309 -9.57 10.41 45.37
N LYS A 310 -10.07 9.69 44.37
CA LYS A 310 -11.15 8.70 44.54
C LYS A 310 -10.63 7.31 44.93
N GLU A 311 -9.39 6.99 44.59
CA GLU A 311 -8.74 5.72 44.97
C GLU A 311 -8.10 5.77 46.38
N HIS A 312 -8.19 6.90 47.09
CA HIS A 312 -7.71 7.07 48.47
C HIS A 312 -8.84 7.50 49.43
N ARG A 313 -10.09 7.12 49.14
CA ARG A 313 -11.23 7.28 50.04
C ARG A 313 -11.96 5.97 50.25
#